data_AF-A0A3N6LZD5-F1
#
_entry.id   AF-A0A3N6LZD5-F1
#
_cell.length_a   1.000
_cell.length_b   1.000
_cell.length_c   1.000
_cell.angle_alpha   90.00
_cell.angle_beta   90.00
_cell.angle_gamma   90.00
#
_symmetry.space_group_name_H-M   'P 1'
#
loop_
_entity.id
_entity.type
_entity.pdbx_description
1 polymer ?
#
loop_
_entity_poly.entity_id
_entity_poly.type
_entity_poly.pdbx_seq_one_letter_code
_entity_poly.pdbx_strand_id
1 'polypeptide(L)'
;MTGSDPNPPIACTLNAEQRAERAERLRNVLADRYEDATEREDGYTFQFDGSDETLAALATFVANERQCCSFAEYTIDTSPPYDETRLTITGPEGSKAVFDGLDDFLNEAKTA
;
A
#
# COMPACT_ATOMS: atom_id res chain seq x y z
N MET A 1 -0.05 28.40 -20.77
CA MET A 1 0.11 27.08 -21.41
C MET A 1 1.20 26.35 -20.63
N THR A 2 0.82 25.69 -19.53
CA THR A 2 1.75 24.88 -18.74
C THR A 2 1.46 23.45 -19.11
N GLY A 3 2.42 22.79 -19.76
CA GLY A 3 2.29 21.40 -20.18
C GLY A 3 2.05 20.53 -18.95
N SER A 4 0.89 19.89 -18.91
CA SER A 4 0.66 18.76 -18.02
C SER A 4 1.53 17.62 -18.54
N ASP A 5 2.61 17.35 -17.84
CA ASP A 5 3.33 16.09 -17.97
C ASP A 5 2.32 14.96 -17.64
N PRO A 6 2.03 14.04 -18.56
CA PRO A 6 1.02 13.01 -18.34
C PRO A 6 1.50 11.90 -17.39
N ASN A 7 2.75 11.95 -16.94
CA ASN A 7 3.34 10.98 -16.03
C ASN A 7 3.91 11.71 -14.80
N PRO A 8 3.21 11.71 -13.65
CA PRO A 8 3.76 12.30 -12.44
C PRO A 8 5.09 11.61 -12.07
N PRO A 9 6.07 12.33 -11.51
CA PRO A 9 7.35 11.73 -11.13
C PRO A 9 7.09 10.53 -10.21
N ILE A 10 7.74 9.40 -10.52
CA ILE A 10 7.74 8.18 -9.69
C ILE A 10 8.60 8.47 -8.46
N ALA A 11 8.09 9.30 -7.56
CA ALA A 11 8.74 9.66 -6.32
C ALA A 11 7.65 10.04 -5.33
N CYS A 12 7.62 9.34 -4.19
CA CYS A 12 6.80 9.76 -3.07
C CYS A 12 7.19 11.21 -2.71
N THR A 13 6.22 12.12 -2.74
CA THR A 13 6.45 13.55 -2.48
C THR A 13 6.73 13.87 -1.00
N LEU A 14 6.69 12.84 -0.13
CA LEU A 14 6.92 12.95 1.30
C LEU A 14 8.40 12.87 1.66
N ASN A 15 8.81 13.68 2.64
CA ASN A 15 10.15 13.55 3.22
C ASN A 15 10.28 12.24 4.04
N ALA A 16 11.50 11.87 4.41
CA ALA A 16 11.76 10.59 5.09
C ALA A 16 11.04 10.45 6.45
N GLU A 17 10.89 11.57 7.18
CA GLU A 17 10.23 11.60 8.49
C GLU A 17 8.72 11.40 8.36
N GLN A 18 8.09 12.08 7.41
CA GLN A 18 6.68 11.91 7.07
C GLN A 18 6.37 10.51 6.54
N ARG A 19 7.31 9.88 5.81
CA ARG A 19 7.18 8.47 5.40
C ARG A 19 7.23 7.54 6.61
N ALA A 20 8.17 7.74 7.53
CA ALA A 20 8.31 6.91 8.74
C ALA A 20 7.08 6.99 9.64
N GLU A 21 6.57 8.19 9.94
CA GLU A 21 5.38 8.37 10.78
C GLU A 21 4.13 7.74 10.17
N ARG A 22 3.96 7.87 8.84
CA ARG A 22 2.82 7.30 8.13
C ARG A 22 2.92 5.78 8.09
N ALA A 23 4.13 5.28 7.84
CA ALA A 23 4.42 3.86 7.85
C ALA A 23 4.22 3.27 9.26
N GLU A 24 4.63 3.92 10.34
CA GLU A 24 4.35 3.48 11.72
C GLU A 24 2.86 3.45 12.07
N ARG A 25 2.08 4.44 11.63
CA ARG A 25 0.62 4.38 11.81
C ARG A 25 -0.01 3.22 11.05
N LEU A 26 0.50 2.94 9.85
CA LEU A 26 0.06 1.78 9.08
C LEU A 26 0.51 0.47 9.73
N ARG A 27 1.73 0.37 10.27
CA ARG A 27 2.18 -0.78 11.07
C ARG A 27 1.21 -1.06 12.21
N ASN A 28 0.93 -0.07 13.04
CA ASN A 28 0.08 -0.24 14.22
C ASN A 28 -1.35 -0.68 13.89
N VAL A 29 -1.82 -0.43 12.67
CA VAL A 29 -3.18 -0.79 12.26
C VAL A 29 -3.20 -2.08 11.44
N LEU A 30 -2.24 -2.28 10.54
CA LEU A 30 -2.27 -3.35 9.54
C LEU A 30 -1.34 -4.52 9.85
N ALA A 31 -0.37 -4.39 10.74
CA ALA A 31 0.62 -5.44 10.99
C ALA A 31 0.01 -6.70 11.63
N ASP A 32 -0.81 -6.54 12.68
CA ASP A 32 -1.56 -7.66 13.28
C ASP A 32 -2.53 -8.34 12.31
N ARG A 33 -2.94 -7.60 11.28
CA ARG A 33 -3.96 -7.99 10.30
C ARG A 33 -3.35 -8.61 9.04
N TYR A 34 -2.04 -8.47 8.87
CA TYR A 34 -1.31 -8.90 7.69
C TYR A 34 -1.10 -10.42 7.70
N GLU A 35 -1.46 -11.05 6.59
CA GLU A 35 -1.37 -12.50 6.44
C GLU A 35 -0.23 -12.91 5.51
N ASP A 36 -0.16 -12.29 4.32
CA ASP A 36 0.81 -12.68 3.28
C ASP A 36 1.02 -11.54 2.25
N ALA A 37 2.14 -11.58 1.52
CA ALA A 37 2.38 -10.73 0.36
C ALA A 37 2.84 -11.57 -0.82
N THR A 38 2.22 -11.30 -1.96
CA THR A 38 2.59 -11.89 -3.24
C THR A 38 3.18 -10.81 -4.15
N GLU A 39 4.44 -11.00 -4.53
CA GLU A 39 5.10 -10.16 -5.53
C GLU A 39 4.49 -10.37 -6.92
N ARG A 40 4.35 -9.27 -7.68
CA ARG A 40 3.89 -9.27 -9.07
C ARG A 40 4.97 -8.67 -9.98
N GLU A 41 4.78 -8.84 -11.28
CA GLU A 41 5.63 -8.20 -12.31
C GLU A 41 5.49 -6.67 -12.28
N ASP A 42 4.31 -6.17 -11.94
CA ASP A 42 3.91 -4.76 -11.98
C ASP A 42 3.66 -4.13 -10.60
N GLY A 43 3.94 -4.86 -9.51
CA GLY A 43 3.70 -4.38 -8.15
C GLY A 43 3.59 -5.50 -7.12
N TYR A 44 2.66 -5.35 -6.17
CA TYR A 44 2.46 -6.30 -5.06
C TYR A 44 0.97 -6.48 -4.74
N THR A 45 0.61 -7.68 -4.28
CA THR A 45 -0.68 -7.94 -3.64
C THR A 45 -0.46 -8.36 -2.19
N PHE A 46 -1.07 -7.65 -1.26
CA PHE A 46 -1.04 -7.93 0.18
C PHE A 46 -2.38 -8.53 0.61
N GLN A 47 -2.31 -9.57 1.44
CA GLN A 47 -3.45 -10.26 2.03
C GLN A 47 -3.54 -9.86 3.50
N PHE A 48 -4.76 -9.54 3.93
CA PHE A 48 -5.09 -9.19 5.30
C PHE A 48 -6.37 -9.91 5.72
N ASP A 49 -6.63 -9.97 7.03
CA ASP A 49 -7.88 -10.51 7.54
C ASP A 49 -9.12 -9.76 7.00
N GLY A 50 -10.24 -10.46 6.92
CA GLY A 50 -11.49 -9.94 6.36
C GLY A 50 -12.31 -9.01 7.27
N SER A 51 -11.76 -8.53 8.39
CA SER A 51 -12.53 -7.66 9.30
C SER A 51 -12.86 -6.30 8.66
N ASP A 52 -14.00 -5.73 9.06
CA ASP A 52 -14.43 -4.39 8.64
C ASP A 52 -13.39 -3.30 9.03
N GLU A 53 -12.67 -3.51 10.14
CA GLU A 53 -11.59 -2.63 10.59
C GLU A 53 -10.42 -2.63 9.60
N THR A 54 -10.05 -3.81 9.08
CA THR A 54 -9.04 -3.95 8.02
C THR A 54 -9.45 -3.19 6.77
N LEU A 55 -10.67 -3.41 6.29
CA LEU A 55 -11.17 -2.74 5.09
C LEU A 55 -11.16 -1.21 5.24
N ALA A 56 -11.62 -0.69 6.38
CA ALA A 56 -11.61 0.74 6.67
C ALA A 56 -10.19 1.31 6.76
N ALA A 57 -9.25 0.57 7.35
CA ALA A 57 -7.85 0.94 7.43
C ALA A 57 -7.19 1.00 6.05
N LEU A 58 -7.43 -0.01 5.20
CA LEU A 58 -6.91 -0.06 3.83
C LEU A 58 -7.49 1.07 2.97
N ALA A 59 -8.78 1.38 3.10
CA ALA A 59 -9.38 2.51 2.40
C ALA A 59 -8.74 3.85 2.82
N THR A 60 -8.46 4.02 4.12
CA THR A 60 -7.76 5.20 4.64
C THR A 60 -6.32 5.27 4.14
N PHE A 61 -5.63 4.14 4.08
CA PHE A 61 -4.30 4.03 3.49
C PHE A 61 -4.29 4.49 2.02
N VAL A 62 -5.17 3.92 1.19
CA VAL A 62 -5.26 4.28 -0.23
C VAL A 62 -5.60 5.76 -0.41
N ALA A 63 -6.52 6.32 0.38
CA ALA A 63 -6.86 7.75 0.32
C ALA A 63 -5.67 8.67 0.66
N ASN A 64 -4.78 8.20 1.51
CA ASN A 64 -3.55 8.89 1.89
C ASN A 64 -2.47 8.79 0.82
N GLU A 65 -2.24 7.58 0.30
CA GLU A 65 -1.23 7.31 -0.72
C GLU A 65 -1.54 8.02 -2.03
N ARG A 66 -2.81 8.08 -2.44
CA ARG A 66 -3.23 8.82 -3.66
C ARG A 66 -2.83 10.30 -3.66
N GLN A 67 -2.53 10.89 -2.50
CA GLN A 67 -2.06 12.28 -2.40
C GLN A 67 -0.56 12.41 -2.68
N CYS A 68 0.22 11.36 -2.44
CA CYS A 68 1.69 11.38 -2.48
C CYS A 68 2.30 10.49 -3.57
N CYS A 69 1.56 9.46 -3.99
CA CYS A 69 1.91 8.40 -4.93
C CYS A 69 0.83 8.33 -6.02
N SER A 70 0.54 9.45 -6.67
CA SER A 70 -0.55 9.56 -7.66
C SER A 70 -0.28 8.80 -8.97
N PHE A 71 0.89 8.18 -9.11
CA PHE A 71 1.26 7.31 -10.25
C PHE A 71 0.83 5.86 -10.06
N ALA A 72 0.52 5.44 -8.83
CA ALA A 72 0.18 4.06 -8.50
C ALA A 72 -1.33 3.82 -8.57
N GLU A 73 -1.69 2.62 -8.99
CA GLU A 73 -3.05 2.10 -8.98
C GLU A 73 -3.24 1.22 -7.74
N TYR A 74 -4.38 1.38 -7.07
CA TYR A 74 -4.71 0.69 -5.83
C TYR A 74 -6.06 0.01 -5.99
N THR A 75 -6.11 -1.30 -5.75
CA THR A 75 -7.34 -2.09 -5.78
C THR A 75 -7.53 -2.77 -4.44
N ILE A 76 -8.71 -2.61 -3.82
CA ILE A 76 -9.11 -3.36 -2.62
C ILE A 76 -10.18 -4.36 -3.06
N ASP A 77 -9.91 -5.65 -2.87
CA ASP A 77 -10.82 -6.75 -3.19
C ASP A 77 -11.31 -7.40 -1.89
N THR A 78 -12.63 -7.58 -1.80
CA THR A 78 -13.31 -8.30 -0.72
C THR A 78 -14.36 -9.20 -1.35
N SER A 79 -14.34 -10.48 -1.03
CA SER A 79 -15.22 -11.48 -1.64
C SER A 79 -15.80 -12.41 -0.58
N PRO A 80 -17.04 -12.93 -0.73
CA PRO A 80 -17.57 -13.94 0.17
C PRO A 80 -16.61 -15.14 0.32
N PRO A 81 -16.38 -15.67 1.54
CA PRO A 81 -17.15 -15.40 2.76
C PRO A 81 -16.72 -14.15 3.55
N TYR A 82 -15.84 -13.32 2.99
CA TYR A 82 -15.25 -12.12 3.60
C TYR A 82 -14.31 -12.45 4.76
N ASP A 83 -13.59 -13.56 4.66
CA ASP A 83 -12.56 -13.94 5.62
C ASP A 83 -11.21 -13.24 5.35
N GLU A 84 -11.03 -12.70 4.13
CA GLU A 84 -9.83 -11.99 3.70
C GLU A 84 -10.17 -10.67 2.98
N THR A 85 -9.25 -9.70 3.08
CA THR A 85 -9.22 -8.49 2.25
C THR A 85 -7.88 -8.42 1.52
N ARG A 86 -7.92 -8.22 0.20
CA ARG A 86 -6.70 -8.08 -0.61
C ARG A 86 -6.49 -6.65 -1.06
N LEU A 87 -5.30 -6.11 -0.80
CA LEU A 87 -4.85 -4.85 -1.38
C LEU A 87 -3.83 -5.13 -2.48
N THR A 88 -4.15 -4.73 -3.70
CA THR A 88 -3.21 -4.76 -4.82
C THR A 88 -2.73 -3.35 -5.13
N ILE A 89 -1.41 -3.18 -5.21
CA ILE A 89 -0.75 -1.92 -5.56
C ILE A 89 0.08 -2.18 -6.81
N THR A 90 -0.22 -1.48 -7.90
CA THR A 90 0.50 -1.57 -9.18
C THR A 90 0.92 -0.19 -9.65
N GLY A 91 1.86 -0.11 -10.59
CA GLY A 91 2.29 1.16 -11.15
C GLY A 91 3.04 1.03 -12.47
N PRO A 92 3.35 2.16 -13.14
CA PRO A 92 4.14 2.15 -14.37
C PRO A 92 5.54 1.55 -14.16
N GLU A 93 6.18 1.14 -15.25
CA GLU A 93 7.49 0.47 -15.22
C GLU A 93 8.51 1.23 -14.35
N GLY A 94 9.14 0.52 -13.40
CA GLY A 94 10.03 1.11 -12.40
C GLY A 94 9.38 1.46 -11.05
N SER A 95 8.05 1.45 -10.95
CA SER A 95 7.33 1.73 -9.69
C SER A 95 7.50 0.64 -8.63
N LYS A 96 7.74 -0.61 -9.05
CA LYS A 96 7.96 -1.74 -8.14
C LYS A 96 9.07 -1.47 -7.12
N ALA A 97 10.15 -0.82 -7.54
CA ALA A 97 11.28 -0.47 -6.66
C ALA A 97 10.90 0.49 -5.51
N VAL A 98 9.76 1.20 -5.61
CA VAL A 98 9.23 2.06 -4.54
C VAL A 98 8.53 1.23 -3.46
N PHE A 99 8.01 0.06 -3.82
CA PHE A 99 7.26 -0.84 -2.93
C PHE A 99 8.08 -2.05 -2.47
N ASP A 100 9.29 -2.21 -3.02
CA ASP A 100 10.27 -3.22 -2.62
C ASP A 100 10.57 -3.09 -1.11
N GLY A 101 10.45 -4.20 -0.36
CA GLY A 101 10.65 -4.25 1.09
C GLY A 101 9.43 -3.87 1.94
N LEU A 102 8.26 -3.60 1.34
CA LEU A 102 7.04 -3.37 2.12
C LEU A 102 6.55 -4.66 2.81
N ASP A 103 6.80 -5.82 2.22
CA ASP A 103 6.48 -7.13 2.81
C ASP A 103 7.35 -7.43 4.04
N ASP A 104 8.66 -7.16 3.97
CA ASP A 104 9.60 -7.31 5.08
C ASP A 104 9.19 -6.42 6.25
N PHE A 105 8.90 -5.16 5.93
CA PHE A 105 8.40 -4.17 6.88
C PHE A 105 7.11 -4.59 7.59
N LEU A 106 6.16 -5.21 6.88
CA LEU A 106 4.90 -5.70 7.47
C LEU A 106 5.11 -6.96 8.30
N ASN A 107 6.00 -7.85 7.87
CA ASN A 107 6.38 -9.06 8.61
C ASN A 107 7.10 -8.74 9.93
N GLU A 108 8.07 -7.83 9.92
CA GLU A 108 8.76 -7.38 11.12
C GLU A 108 7.77 -6.78 12.13
N ALA A 109 6.81 -5.99 11.64
CA ALA A 109 5.82 -5.33 12.49
C ALA A 109 4.81 -6.31 13.12
N LYS A 110 4.51 -7.45 12.49
CA LYS A 110 3.62 -8.48 13.03
C LYS A 110 4.21 -9.21 14.25
N THR A 111 5.53 -9.17 14.39
CA THR A 111 6.28 -9.96 15.40
C THR A 111 6.74 -9.12 16.60
N ALA A 112 6.50 -7.80 16.57
CA ALA A 112 6.91 -6.82 17.59
C ALA A 112 5.79 -6.54 18.61
#